data_AF-A0A951AFW6-F1
#
_entry.id   AF-A0A951AFW6-F1
#
_cell.length_a   1.000
_cell.length_b   1.000
_cell.length_c   1.000
_cell.angle_alpha   90.00
_cell.angle_beta   90.00
_cell.angle_gamma   90.00
#
_symmetry.space_group_name_H-M   'P 1'
#
loop_
_entity.id
_entity.type
_entity.pdbx_description
1 polymer ?
#
loop_
_entity_poly.entity_id
_entity_poly.type
_entity_poly.pdbx_seq_one_letter_code
_entity_poly.pdbx_strand_id
1 'polypeptide(L)'
;MSRFAVAFVMSIPLALAAAGAHATSAQGTAVMTKWKSADKCTQQAQTAFPDHTAEANAKRDAALKACLDASGLAPREPLSPGH
;
A
#
# COMPACT_ATOMS: atom_id res chain seq x y z
N MET A 1 48.80 -36.56 -6.30
CA MET A 1 47.63 -35.92 -6.96
C MET A 1 46.43 -36.63 -6.36
N SER A 2 45.57 -36.08 -5.51
CA SER A 2 44.80 -34.84 -5.65
C SER A 2 44.29 -34.40 -4.28
N ARG A 3 44.89 -33.36 -3.70
CA ARG A 3 44.41 -32.70 -2.46
C ARG A 3 43.34 -31.62 -2.75
N PHE A 4 42.93 -31.49 -4.02
CA PHE A 4 42.09 -30.39 -4.50
C PHE A 4 40.59 -30.74 -4.62
N ALA A 5 40.18 -31.98 -4.32
CA ALA A 5 38.80 -32.40 -4.52
C ALA A 5 37.81 -31.91 -3.45
N VAL A 6 38.30 -31.46 -2.29
CA VAL A 6 37.44 -31.08 -1.14
C VAL A 6 36.96 -29.63 -1.22
N ALA A 7 37.59 -28.78 -2.03
CA ALA A 7 37.31 -27.34 -2.05
C ALA A 7 36.07 -26.93 -2.89
N PHE A 8 35.47 -27.84 -3.66
CA PHE A 8 34.43 -27.46 -4.64
C PHE A 8 32.97 -27.62 -4.14
N VAL A 9 32.74 -28.23 -2.98
CA VAL A 9 31.38 -28.53 -2.49
C VAL A 9 30.79 -27.38 -1.65
N MET A 10 31.58 -26.35 -1.32
CA MET A 10 31.18 -25.29 -0.39
C MET A 10 30.87 -23.93 -1.06
N SER A 11 30.56 -23.91 -2.36
CA SER A 11 30.25 -22.66 -3.10
C SER A 11 28.79 -22.54 -3.56
N ILE A 12 27.96 -23.56 -3.31
CA ILE A 12 26.58 -23.61 -3.79
C ILE A 12 25.54 -22.86 -2.93
N PRO A 13 25.73 -22.54 -1.62
CA PRO A 13 24.62 -21.93 -0.87
C PRO A 13 24.41 -20.43 -1.14
N LEU A 14 25.37 -19.71 -1.75
CA LEU A 14 25.24 -18.25 -1.94
C LEU A 14 24.40 -17.85 -3.15
N ALA A 15 24.26 -18.73 -4.15
CA ALA A 15 23.44 -18.45 -5.33
C ALA A 15 21.93 -18.54 -5.04
N LEU A 16 21.52 -19.25 -3.98
CA LEU A 16 20.11 -19.35 -3.58
C LEU A 16 19.63 -18.14 -2.76
N ALA A 17 20.54 -17.37 -2.16
CA ALA A 17 20.19 -16.17 -1.39
C ALA A 17 19.84 -14.96 -2.29
N ALA A 18 20.29 -14.95 -3.54
CA ALA A 18 20.02 -13.85 -4.49
C ALA A 18 18.65 -13.97 -5.19
N ALA A 19 17.96 -15.10 -5.09
CA ALA A 19 16.63 -15.31 -5.67
C ALA A 19 15.49 -14.65 -4.87
N GLY A 20 15.80 -13.97 -3.76
CA GLY A 20 14.84 -13.19 -2.98
C GLY A 20 14.44 -11.85 -3.60
N ALA A 21 14.69 -11.64 -4.90
CA ALA A 21 14.31 -10.42 -5.62
C ALA A 21 12.80 -10.40 -5.89
N HIS A 22 12.06 -9.83 -4.94
CA HIS A 22 10.75 -9.18 -5.05
C HIS A 22 9.95 -9.47 -6.33
N ALA A 23 9.11 -10.50 -6.28
CA ALA A 23 7.99 -10.58 -7.20
C ALA A 23 6.99 -9.48 -6.82
N THR A 24 7.03 -8.34 -7.50
CA THR A 24 5.86 -7.46 -7.60
C THR A 24 4.80 -8.27 -8.35
N SER A 25 4.00 -9.03 -7.59
CA SER A 25 2.96 -9.85 -8.19
C SER A 25 1.95 -8.95 -8.88
N ALA A 26 1.30 -9.44 -9.94
CA ALA A 26 0.20 -8.72 -10.58
C ALA A 26 -0.86 -8.29 -9.55
N GLN A 27 -1.11 -9.14 -8.55
CA GLN A 27 -1.95 -8.84 -7.39
C GLN A 27 -1.42 -7.65 -6.57
N GLY A 28 -0.11 -7.63 -6.26
CA GLY A 28 0.52 -6.51 -5.58
C GLY A 28 0.37 -5.20 -6.34
N THR A 29 0.60 -5.21 -7.66
CA THR A 29 0.40 -4.00 -8.48
C THR A 29 -1.05 -3.52 -8.49
N ALA A 30 -2.02 -4.43 -8.57
CA ALA A 30 -3.45 -4.08 -8.52
C ALA A 30 -3.85 -3.46 -7.16
N VAL A 31 -3.34 -4.01 -6.06
CA VAL A 31 -3.54 -3.45 -4.72
C VAL A 31 -2.95 -2.03 -4.64
N MET A 32 -1.72 -1.84 -5.12
CA MET A 32 -1.07 -0.52 -5.11
C MET A 32 -1.85 0.52 -5.93
N THR A 33 -2.44 0.14 -7.07
CA THR A 33 -3.31 1.02 -7.86
C THR A 33 -4.56 1.44 -7.09
N LYS A 34 -5.19 0.51 -6.37
CA LYS A 34 -6.37 0.79 -5.54
C LYS A 34 -6.02 1.70 -4.36
N TRP A 35 -4.89 1.45 -3.70
CA TRP A 35 -4.37 2.31 -2.63
C TRP A 35 -4.11 3.73 -3.11
N LYS A 36 -3.41 3.89 -4.24
CA LYS A 36 -3.16 5.22 -4.83
C LYS A 36 -4.45 5.95 -5.19
N SER A 37 -5.50 5.23 -5.58
CA SER A 37 -6.81 5.82 -5.86
C SER A 37 -7.51 6.29 -4.59
N ALA A 38 -7.42 5.52 -3.50
CA ALA A 38 -7.95 5.91 -2.19
C ALA A 38 -7.20 7.13 -1.61
N ASP A 39 -5.89 7.23 -1.81
CA ASP A 39 -5.11 8.39 -1.37
C ASP A 39 -5.50 9.66 -2.12
N LYS A 40 -5.82 9.56 -3.42
CA LYS A 40 -6.38 10.70 -4.16
C LYS A 40 -7.71 11.17 -3.59
N CYS A 41 -8.62 10.26 -3.22
CA CYS A 41 -9.87 10.63 -2.55
C CYS A 41 -9.59 11.38 -1.24
N THR A 42 -8.59 10.94 -0.47
CA THR A 42 -8.18 11.59 0.77
C THR A 42 -7.65 13.00 0.53
N GLN A 43 -6.76 13.16 -0.47
CA GLN A 43 -6.23 14.47 -0.85
C GLN A 43 -7.34 15.42 -1.30
N GLN A 44 -8.26 14.96 -2.16
CA GLN A 44 -9.38 15.77 -2.61
C GLN A 44 -10.26 16.24 -1.46
N ALA A 45 -10.58 15.35 -0.51
CA ALA A 45 -11.38 15.70 0.65
C ALA A 45 -10.65 16.73 1.54
N GLN A 46 -9.35 16.54 1.80
CA GLN A 46 -8.54 17.48 2.60
C GLN A 46 -8.40 18.84 1.91
N THR A 47 -8.21 18.88 0.58
CA THR A 47 -8.14 20.13 -0.17
C THR A 47 -9.48 20.88 -0.18
N ALA A 48 -10.60 20.16 -0.22
CA ALA A 48 -11.93 20.76 -0.16
C ALA A 48 -12.30 21.29 1.23
N PHE A 49 -11.79 20.65 2.30
CA PHE A 49 -12.07 20.99 3.70
C PHE A 49 -10.76 21.05 4.50
N PRO A 50 -9.96 22.13 4.34
CA PRO A 50 -8.64 22.23 4.96
C PRO A 50 -8.69 22.57 6.46
N ASP A 51 -9.83 23.06 6.95
CA ASP A 51 -10.00 23.44 8.35
C ASP A 51 -10.10 22.21 9.25
N HIS A 52 -9.60 22.33 10.48
CA HIS A 52 -9.59 21.23 11.46
C HIS A 52 -10.75 21.33 12.47
N THR A 53 -11.88 21.93 12.09
CA THR A 53 -13.08 21.97 12.95
C THR A 53 -13.87 20.66 12.85
N ALA A 54 -14.77 20.41 13.81
CA ALA A 54 -15.63 19.23 13.79
C ALA A 54 -16.50 19.17 12.53
N GLU A 55 -17.04 20.31 12.09
CA GLU A 55 -17.87 20.42 10.90
C GLU A 55 -17.06 20.15 9.63
N ALA A 56 -15.83 20.67 9.55
CA ALA A 56 -14.94 20.43 8.43
C ALA A 56 -14.51 18.97 8.36
N ASN A 57 -14.21 18.35 9.52
CA ASN A 57 -13.91 16.92 9.59
C ASN A 57 -15.08 16.06 9.12
N ALA A 58 -16.31 16.35 9.56
CA ALA A 58 -17.51 15.63 9.12
C ALA A 58 -17.73 15.76 7.59
N LYS A 59 -17.54 16.96 7.03
CA LYS A 59 -17.62 17.18 5.58
C LYS A 59 -16.54 16.42 4.81
N ARG A 60 -15.33 16.36 5.37
CA ARG A 60 -14.22 15.62 4.79
C ARG A 60 -14.49 14.12 4.78
N ASP A 61 -15.03 13.58 5.87
CA ASP A 61 -15.41 12.17 5.96
C ASP A 61 -16.52 11.83 4.95
N ALA A 62 -17.52 12.72 4.80
CA ALA A 62 -18.56 12.57 3.80
C ALA A 62 -18.03 12.60 2.36
N ALA A 63 -17.11 13.53 2.05
CA ALA A 63 -16.50 13.63 0.73
C ALA A 63 -15.57 12.45 0.42
N LEU A 64 -14.79 12.00 1.39
CA LEU A 64 -13.98 10.80 1.28
C LEU A 64 -14.87 9.59 1.00
N LYS A 65 -15.93 9.39 1.78
CA LYS A 65 -16.89 8.30 1.59
C LYS A 65 -17.47 8.32 0.18
N ALA A 66 -17.97 9.47 -0.29
CA ALA A 66 -18.55 9.59 -1.62
C ALA A 66 -17.55 9.23 -2.73
N CYS A 67 -16.28 9.66 -2.61
CA CYS A 67 -15.24 9.34 -3.58
C CYS A 67 -14.87 7.85 -3.59
N LEU A 68 -14.74 7.23 -2.41
CA LEU A 68 -14.45 5.81 -2.27
C LEU A 68 -15.57 4.95 -2.87
N ASP A 69 -16.83 5.28 -2.54
CA ASP A 69 -18.02 4.57 -3.05
C ASP A 69 -18.11 4.69 -4.58
N ALA A 70 -17.94 5.89 -5.14
CA ALA A 70 -17.97 6.10 -6.59
C ALA A 70 -16.83 5.38 -7.33
N SER A 71 -15.70 5.14 -6.66
CA SER A 71 -14.52 4.48 -7.22
C SER A 71 -14.51 2.95 -6.96
N GLY A 72 -15.52 2.41 -6.29
CA GLY A 72 -15.58 1.00 -5.88
C GLY A 72 -14.38 0.61 -5.01
N LEU A 73 -13.96 1.51 -4.12
CA LEU A 73 -12.86 1.31 -3.18
C LEU A 73 -13.41 0.90 -1.81
N ALA A 74 -12.57 0.28 -0.99
CA ALA A 74 -12.96 -0.11 0.36
C ALA A 74 -13.32 1.14 1.19
N PRO A 75 -14.40 1.09 1.99
CA PRO A 75 -14.78 2.19 2.87
C PRO A 75 -13.72 2.39 3.96
N ARG A 76 -13.63 3.62 4.48
CA ARG A 76 -12.81 3.97 5.65
C ARG A 76 -13.68 4.38 6.83
N GLU A 77 -13.17 4.13 8.01
CA GLU A 77 -13.76 4.61 9.26
C GLU A 77 -13.74 6.15 9.31
N PRO A 78 -14.79 6.79 9.85
CA PRO A 78 -14.83 8.23 10.06
C PRO A 78 -13.69 8.70 10.97
N LEU A 79 -13.20 9.92 10.74
CA LEU A 79 -12.19 10.55 11.59
C LEU A 79 -12.82 11.25 12.80
N SER A 80 -14.10 11.60 12.73
CA SER A 80 -14.86 12.04 13.91
C SER A 80 -15.40 10.87 14.72
N PRO A 81 -15.35 10.93 16.07
CA PRO A 81 -16.06 9.97 16.91
C PRO A 81 -17.54 9.94 16.51
N GLY A 82 -18.10 8.75 16.33
CA GLY A 82 -19.54 8.59 16.20
C GLY A 82 -20.20 9.11 17.47
N HIS A 83 -21.04 10.14 17.33
CA HIS A 83 -21.88 10.66 18.42
C HIS A 83 -22.98 9.65 18.76
#